data_AF-A0A968UP76-F1
#
_entry.id   AF-A0A968UP76-F1
#
_cell.length_a   1.000
_cell.length_b   1.000
_cell.length_c   1.000
_cell.angle_alpha   90.00
_cell.angle_beta   90.00
_cell.angle_gamma   90.00
#
_symmetry.space_group_name_H-M   'P 1'
#
loop_
_entity.id
_entity.type
_entity.pdbx_description
1 polymer ?
#
loop_
_entity_poly.entity_id
_entity_poly.type
_entity_poly.pdbx_seq_one_letter_code
_entity_poly.pdbx_strand_id
1 'polypeptide(L)'
;MNANKSVINPRKTFPESASQHFRQVKEVVAVIFPFLIPAPAEEHPFRLNDIVKTGNQYGTVTSLNKTEKPVTITWDASPGEDSFSWAYNLDEIRALKISLIPQFIPQKTAGELPTCTTIVLANSEQVQLGNATPFKVESLSEHHILISTLDQSYLFPINLFPGYPTSCIIHIPAPQQLKAARSLSVNELRIRAKTHLALEVPDNFLEFAMPLQKQQLKEKLARQLSDENYELLDFDIAWEEAWKQQLENLAKKQGFYGFREGDGILQHREGVQRIGKVQRLNVEEPRPFQILWNSGELQSYSLRELKGLGIARIEPIVKLSPNVAYQISEDGSYFTAWIGFRTKALAKAWLIPVQKLVGNLSNLIDCQISQLQHTGAKYEYAVECPRHKTLNKRLEALAKVAELNLEDMP
;
A
#
# COMPACT_ATOMS: atom_id res chain seq x y z
N MET A 1 47.46 34.13 30.03
CA MET A 1 47.39 33.46 31.35
C MET A 1 46.39 32.33 31.23
N ASN A 2 46.90 31.12 30.99
CA ASN A 2 46.85 29.94 31.89
C ASN A 2 45.43 29.34 31.99
N ALA A 3 45.09 28.31 31.22
CA ALA A 3 45.53 26.91 31.30
C ALA A 3 44.49 26.06 32.05
N ASN A 4 43.85 25.14 31.35
CA ASN A 4 43.63 23.80 31.87
C ASN A 4 43.71 22.81 30.71
N LYS A 5 44.88 22.20 30.60
CA LYS A 5 45.18 21.05 29.75
C LYS A 5 44.40 19.86 30.31
N SER A 6 43.38 19.38 29.58
CA SER A 6 42.90 18.02 29.77
C SER A 6 43.89 17.07 29.10
N VAL A 7 44.47 16.20 29.92
CA VAL A 7 45.36 15.12 29.53
C VAL A 7 44.53 14.12 28.72
N ILE A 8 44.67 14.17 27.39
CA ILE A 8 44.19 13.11 26.51
C ILE A 8 45.18 11.95 26.65
N ASN A 9 44.76 10.91 27.38
CA ASN A 9 45.43 9.62 27.33
C ASN A 9 45.38 9.10 25.88
N PRO A 10 46.52 8.68 25.28
CA PRO A 10 46.52 8.15 23.93
C PRO A 10 45.80 6.79 23.94
N ARG A 11 44.57 6.78 23.41
CA ARG A 11 43.90 5.54 23.01
C ARG A 11 44.85 4.81 22.06
N LYS A 12 45.22 3.57 22.40
CA LYS A 12 45.72 2.59 21.43
C LYS A 12 44.63 2.42 20.37
N THR A 13 44.76 3.15 19.29
CA THR A 13 43.94 3.00 18.08
C THR A 13 44.37 1.73 17.36
N PHE A 14 43.41 0.87 17.04
CA PHE A 14 43.63 -0.15 16.01
C PHE A 14 43.79 0.58 14.68
N PRO A 15 44.88 0.35 13.92
CA PRO A 15 44.98 0.89 12.58
C PRO A 15 43.99 0.15 11.66
N GLU A 16 42.99 0.87 11.16
CA GLU A 16 42.27 0.46 9.96
C GLU A 16 43.24 0.58 8.78
N SER A 17 43.84 -0.55 8.40
CA SER A 17 44.27 -0.92 7.03
C SER A 17 45.39 -1.96 7.10
N ALA A 18 45.10 -3.22 6.77
CA ALA A 18 45.99 -4.11 6.01
C ALA A 18 45.44 -5.55 5.94
N SER A 19 45.38 -6.06 4.71
CA SER A 19 45.58 -7.47 4.34
C SER A 19 44.51 -8.50 4.73
N GLN A 20 43.76 -8.96 3.72
CA GLN A 20 43.15 -10.29 3.71
C GLN A 20 44.25 -11.37 3.72
N HIS A 21 44.87 -11.60 4.87
CA HIS A 21 45.42 -12.90 5.17
C HIS A 21 44.29 -13.72 5.79
N PHE A 22 44.09 -14.95 5.31
CA PHE A 22 43.24 -15.92 5.98
C PHE A 22 43.78 -16.10 7.40
N ARG A 23 43.23 -15.35 8.36
CA ARG A 23 43.55 -15.51 9.78
C ARG A 23 43.04 -16.90 10.16
N GLN A 24 43.96 -17.81 10.47
CA GLN A 24 43.61 -19.17 10.83
C GLN A 24 42.76 -19.12 12.11
N VAL A 25 41.52 -19.60 12.00
CA VAL A 25 40.61 -19.68 13.14
C VAL A 25 41.07 -20.83 14.03
N LYS A 26 41.33 -20.52 15.29
CA LYS A 26 41.73 -21.49 16.31
C LYS A 26 40.51 -21.87 17.14
N GLU A 27 40.13 -23.13 17.10
CA GLU A 27 39.00 -23.66 17.87
C GLU A 27 39.44 -23.95 19.31
N VAL A 28 38.68 -23.42 20.27
CA VAL A 28 38.93 -23.58 21.71
C VAL A 28 38.03 -24.68 22.27
N VAL A 29 38.61 -25.68 22.90
CA VAL A 29 37.86 -26.80 23.50
C VAL A 29 37.75 -26.70 25.03
N ALA A 30 38.64 -25.95 25.68
CA ALA A 30 38.57 -25.72 27.11
C ALA A 30 39.21 -24.37 27.52
N VAL A 31 38.75 -23.83 28.65
CA VAL A 31 39.35 -22.67 29.33
C VAL A 31 39.78 -23.11 30.72
N ILE A 32 41.08 -23.07 30.98
CA ILE A 32 41.72 -23.52 32.22
C ILE A 32 41.74 -22.38 33.26
N PHE A 33 41.87 -21.14 32.81
CA PHE A 33 41.87 -19.95 33.66
C PHE A 33 41.24 -18.75 32.93
N PRO A 34 40.50 -17.86 33.61
CA PRO A 34 40.03 -17.96 35.00
C PRO A 34 39.14 -19.18 35.19
N PHE A 35 39.07 -19.71 36.40
CA PHE A 35 38.08 -20.75 36.73
C PHE A 35 36.70 -20.16 36.52
N LEU A 36 36.07 -20.49 35.39
CA LEU A 36 34.68 -20.16 35.16
C LEU A 36 33.89 -20.94 36.21
N ILE A 37 33.26 -20.21 37.13
CA ILE A 37 32.35 -20.81 38.11
C ILE A 37 31.34 -21.62 37.29
N PRO A 38 31.18 -22.93 37.54
CA PRO A 38 30.19 -23.72 36.82
C PRO A 38 28.86 -23.00 36.94
N ALA A 39 28.21 -22.75 35.80
CA ALA A 39 26.89 -22.12 35.79
C ALA A 39 26.02 -22.87 36.83
N PRO A 40 25.35 -22.18 37.76
CA PRO A 40 24.41 -22.86 38.65
C PRO A 40 23.48 -23.67 37.75
N ALA A 41 23.31 -24.95 38.09
CA ALA A 41 22.49 -25.88 37.34
C ALA A 41 21.18 -25.21 36.91
N GLU A 42 20.84 -25.37 35.64
CA GLU A 42 19.74 -24.70 34.93
C GLU A 42 18.44 -24.66 35.74
N GLU A 43 18.19 -23.56 36.47
CA GLU A 43 16.88 -23.30 37.10
C GLU A 43 16.25 -22.00 36.59
N HIS A 44 17.02 -21.08 36.00
CA HIS A 44 16.53 -19.76 35.55
C HIS A 44 17.22 -19.24 34.26
N PRO A 45 16.51 -18.47 33.41
CA PRO A 45 17.01 -17.98 32.12
C PRO A 45 17.95 -16.76 32.19
N PHE A 46 18.24 -16.24 33.38
CA PHE A 46 19.09 -15.06 33.61
C PHE A 46 20.34 -15.40 34.41
N ARG A 47 21.38 -14.57 34.27
CA ARG A 47 22.62 -14.56 35.04
C ARG A 47 22.75 -13.23 35.80
N LEU A 48 23.57 -13.24 36.84
CA LEU A 48 23.89 -12.03 37.59
C LEU A 48 24.55 -11.00 36.65
N ASN A 49 24.17 -9.73 36.79
CA ASN A 49 24.58 -8.60 35.94
C ASN A 49 24.05 -8.63 34.49
N ASP A 50 23.10 -9.50 34.19
CA ASP A 50 22.43 -9.43 32.90
C ASP A 50 21.62 -8.13 32.77
N ILE A 51 21.75 -7.49 31.61
CA ILE A 51 20.97 -6.32 31.24
C ILE A 51 19.66 -6.81 30.62
N VAL A 52 18.55 -6.31 31.15
CA VAL A 52 17.20 -6.65 30.71
C VAL A 52 16.45 -5.39 30.27
N LYS A 53 15.39 -5.59 29.49
CA LYS A 53 14.45 -4.52 29.13
C LYS A 53 13.00 -4.97 29.24
N THR A 54 12.15 -4.00 29.55
CA THR A 54 10.70 -4.09 29.35
C THR A 54 10.20 -2.77 28.77
N GLY A 55 9.55 -2.83 27.59
CA GLY A 55 9.21 -1.62 26.84
C GLY A 55 10.42 -0.72 26.59
N ASN A 56 10.39 0.49 27.18
CA ASN A 56 11.46 1.49 27.09
C ASN A 56 12.35 1.57 28.34
N GLN A 57 12.12 0.71 29.33
CA GLN A 57 12.89 0.67 30.58
C GLN A 57 13.97 -0.39 30.50
N TYR A 58 15.13 -0.06 31.05
CA TYR A 58 16.32 -0.91 31.13
C TYR A 58 16.63 -1.19 32.59
N GLY A 59 17.17 -2.36 32.87
CA GLY A 59 17.53 -2.75 34.23
C GLY A 59 18.61 -3.81 34.25
N THR A 60 19.18 -4.03 35.43
CA THR A 60 20.26 -5.00 35.66
C THR A 60 19.81 -6.05 36.67
N VAL A 61 20.06 -7.33 36.40
CA VAL A 61 19.80 -8.42 37.35
C VAL A 61 20.82 -8.36 38.48
N THR A 62 20.40 -8.00 39.69
CA THR A 62 21.27 -7.75 40.84
C THR A 62 21.26 -8.86 41.89
N SER A 63 20.28 -9.77 41.86
CA SER A 63 20.26 -10.94 42.74
C SER A 63 19.48 -12.09 42.12
N LEU A 64 19.96 -13.32 42.36
CA LEU A 64 19.34 -14.57 41.96
C LEU A 64 19.22 -15.46 43.20
N ASN A 65 18.00 -15.83 43.59
CA ASN A 65 17.69 -16.58 44.80
C ASN A 65 16.80 -17.79 44.51
N LYS A 66 16.83 -18.81 45.38
CA LYS A 66 15.97 -19.99 45.30
C LYS A 66 14.63 -19.80 46.02
N THR A 67 13.95 -18.68 45.78
CA THR A 67 12.67 -18.34 46.43
C THR A 67 11.54 -18.26 45.39
N GLU A 68 10.29 -18.05 45.82
CA GLU A 68 9.15 -17.85 44.91
C GLU A 68 9.33 -16.67 43.94
N LYS A 69 10.17 -15.68 44.31
CA LYS A 69 10.59 -14.56 43.46
C LYS A 69 12.10 -14.62 43.23
N PRO A 70 12.57 -15.47 42.31
CA PRO A 70 13.98 -15.81 42.18
C PRO A 70 14.84 -14.73 41.55
N VAL A 71 14.29 -13.73 40.85
CA VAL A 71 15.08 -12.76 40.09
C VAL A 71 14.83 -11.34 40.59
N THR A 72 15.86 -10.67 41.11
CA THR A 72 15.80 -9.24 41.46
C THR A 72 16.44 -8.41 40.37
N ILE A 73 15.71 -7.41 39.89
CA ILE A 73 16.13 -6.49 38.83
C ILE A 73 16.11 -5.08 39.39
N THR A 74 17.23 -4.38 39.26
CA THR A 74 17.34 -2.94 39.54
C THR A 74 17.13 -2.19 38.23
N TRP A 75 16.04 -1.44 38.15
CA TRP A 75 15.67 -0.66 36.96
C TRP A 75 16.35 0.70 36.97
N ASP A 76 16.80 1.11 35.79
CA ASP A 76 17.41 2.41 35.57
C ASP A 76 16.38 3.53 35.80
N ALA A 77 16.86 4.62 36.41
CA ALA A 77 16.08 5.82 36.65
C ALA A 77 15.53 6.39 35.35
N SER A 78 14.22 6.63 35.32
CA SER A 78 13.62 7.53 34.32
C SER A 78 13.95 8.99 34.68
N PRO A 79 13.95 9.94 33.73
CA PRO A 79 14.23 11.34 34.05
C PRO A 79 13.27 11.88 35.13
N GLY A 80 13.79 12.12 36.33
CA GLY A 80 13.03 12.60 37.49
C GLY A 80 12.62 11.54 38.51
N GLU A 81 13.01 10.27 38.33
CA GLU A 81 12.76 9.18 39.29
C GLU A 81 14.09 8.56 39.77
N ASP A 82 14.09 7.98 40.98
CA ASP A 82 15.22 7.20 41.48
C ASP A 82 15.17 5.77 40.92
N SER A 83 16.34 5.13 40.80
CA SER A 83 16.40 3.72 40.46
C SER A 83 15.74 2.87 41.56
N PHE A 84 14.99 1.84 41.16
CA PHE A 84 14.30 0.95 42.09
C PHE A 84 14.63 -0.50 41.81
N SER A 85 14.64 -1.32 42.86
CA SER A 85 14.90 -2.76 42.76
C SER A 85 13.63 -3.54 43.08
N TRP A 86 13.30 -4.53 42.24
CA TRP A 86 12.12 -5.36 42.45
C TRP A 86 12.42 -6.83 42.19
N ALA A 87 11.80 -7.71 42.98
CA ALA A 87 11.91 -9.16 42.84
C ALA A 87 10.73 -9.72 42.04
N TYR A 88 11.03 -10.56 41.06
CA TYR A 88 10.09 -11.12 40.10
C TYR A 88 10.05 -12.64 40.18
N ASN A 89 8.86 -13.21 40.00
CA ASN A 89 8.68 -14.60 39.64
C ASN A 89 8.77 -14.83 38.11
N LEU A 90 8.96 -16.07 37.68
CA LEU A 90 9.14 -16.39 36.25
C LEU A 90 7.91 -16.06 35.39
N ASP A 91 6.71 -16.13 35.95
CA ASP A 91 5.47 -15.82 35.23
C ASP A 91 5.28 -14.30 35.08
N GLU A 92 5.64 -13.50 36.08
CA GLU A 92 5.70 -12.04 36.03
C GLU A 92 6.68 -11.58 34.96
N ILE A 93 7.86 -12.20 34.86
CA ILE A 93 8.84 -11.92 33.81
C ILE A 93 8.26 -12.15 32.41
N ARG A 94 7.55 -13.27 32.22
CA ARG A 94 6.89 -13.58 30.94
C ARG A 94 5.76 -12.61 30.64
N ALA A 95 4.91 -12.31 31.63
CA ALA A 95 3.77 -11.40 31.49
C ALA A 95 4.21 -9.97 31.15
N LEU A 96 5.26 -9.49 31.82
CA LEU A 96 5.85 -8.17 31.62
C LEU A 96 6.82 -8.13 30.42
N LYS A 97 6.98 -9.23 29.68
CA LYS A 97 7.87 -9.35 28.52
C LYS A 97 9.28 -8.84 28.81
N ILE A 98 9.78 -9.14 30.01
CA ILE A 98 11.15 -8.77 30.41
C ILE A 98 12.10 -9.66 29.60
N SER A 99 12.87 -9.05 28.71
CA SER A 99 13.77 -9.74 27.80
C SER A 99 15.23 -9.37 28.03
N LEU A 100 16.13 -10.33 27.87
CA LEU A 100 17.57 -10.11 27.91
C LEU A 100 18.01 -9.21 26.75
N ILE A 101 18.92 -8.29 27.02
CA ILE A 101 19.61 -7.54 25.97
C ILE A 101 20.88 -8.30 25.58
N PRO A 102 21.06 -8.65 24.29
CA PRO A 102 22.27 -9.29 23.82
C PRO A 102 23.50 -8.43 24.12
N GLN A 103 24.42 -8.95 24.93
CA GLN A 103 25.64 -8.25 25.33
C GLN A 103 26.71 -8.25 24.22
N PHE A 104 26.75 -9.31 23.40
CA PHE A 104 27.67 -9.45 22.27
C PHE A 104 26.92 -9.31 20.96
N ILE A 105 27.18 -8.23 20.23
CA ILE A 105 26.61 -7.96 18.90
C ILE A 105 27.73 -8.10 17.87
N PRO A 106 27.60 -9.00 16.86
CA PRO A 106 28.59 -9.18 15.82
C PRO A 106 29.00 -7.85 15.18
N GLN A 107 30.30 -7.68 14.98
CA GLN A 107 30.97 -6.52 14.38
C GLN A 107 30.81 -5.19 15.12
N LYS A 108 29.97 -5.12 16.16
CA LYS A 108 29.68 -3.91 16.93
C LYS A 108 30.24 -3.95 18.34
N THR A 109 30.36 -5.12 18.95
CA THR A 109 30.91 -5.26 20.30
C THR A 109 32.41 -5.54 20.28
N ALA A 110 33.15 -4.82 21.12
CA ALA A 110 34.51 -5.15 21.50
C ALA A 110 34.57 -5.37 23.02
N GLY A 111 35.48 -6.23 23.46
CA GLY A 111 35.60 -6.66 24.84
C GLY A 111 37.04 -6.97 25.22
N GLU A 112 37.20 -7.48 26.44
CA GLU A 112 38.48 -7.91 26.96
C GLU A 112 38.37 -9.31 27.55
N LEU A 113 39.37 -10.14 27.26
CA LEU A 113 39.55 -11.41 27.95
C LEU A 113 40.24 -11.13 29.30
N PRO A 114 39.85 -11.83 30.39
CA PRO A 114 40.48 -11.69 31.69
C PRO A 114 42.01 -11.92 31.64
N THR A 115 42.71 -11.36 32.61
CA THR A 115 44.16 -11.56 32.73
C THR A 115 44.51 -13.03 32.89
N CYS A 116 45.64 -13.44 32.30
CA CYS A 116 46.15 -14.81 32.34
C CYS A 116 45.18 -15.87 31.76
N THR A 117 44.25 -15.47 30.89
CA THR A 117 43.30 -16.41 30.28
C THR A 117 44.06 -17.52 29.57
N THR A 118 43.84 -18.75 30.01
CA THR A 118 44.57 -19.93 29.52
C THR A 118 43.58 -20.87 28.85
N ILE A 119 43.80 -21.14 27.57
CA ILE A 119 42.88 -21.90 26.71
C ILE A 119 43.55 -23.15 26.16
N VAL A 120 42.77 -24.18 25.90
CA VAL A 120 43.20 -25.39 25.19
C VAL A 120 42.53 -25.39 23.83
N LEU A 121 43.34 -25.52 22.79
CA LEU A 121 42.88 -25.57 21.41
C LEU A 121 42.55 -27.00 20.99
N ALA A 122 41.76 -27.17 19.93
CA ALA A 122 41.39 -28.49 19.40
C ALA A 122 42.61 -29.35 18.98
N ASN A 123 43.74 -28.72 18.63
CA ASN A 123 45.01 -29.39 18.36
C ASN A 123 45.77 -29.81 19.64
N SER A 124 45.15 -29.71 20.82
CA SER A 124 45.73 -29.96 22.15
C SER A 124 46.84 -29.00 22.57
N GLU A 125 47.02 -27.88 21.87
CA GLU A 125 47.95 -26.82 22.26
C GLU A 125 47.34 -25.95 23.36
N GLN A 126 48.12 -25.63 24.38
CA GLN A 126 47.73 -24.72 25.45
C GLN A 126 48.29 -23.33 25.17
N VAL A 127 47.41 -22.34 25.06
CA VAL A 127 47.77 -20.94 24.81
C VAL A 127 47.43 -20.11 26.03
N GLN A 128 48.41 -19.41 26.57
CA GLN A 128 48.20 -18.40 27.61
C GLN A 128 48.13 -17.03 26.96
N LEU A 129 46.98 -16.39 27.07
CA LEU A 129 46.74 -15.04 26.59
C LEU A 129 47.26 -14.03 27.62
N GLY A 130 47.87 -12.96 27.10
CA GLY A 130 48.51 -11.93 27.92
C GLY A 130 47.55 -11.09 28.76
N ASN A 131 48.08 -10.07 29.43
CA ASN A 131 47.30 -9.18 30.30
C ASN A 131 46.17 -8.47 29.52
N ALA A 132 44.92 -8.68 29.96
CA ALA A 132 43.70 -8.06 29.46
C ALA A 132 43.66 -7.98 27.92
N THR A 133 43.58 -9.13 27.26
CA THR A 133 43.68 -9.21 25.79
C THR A 133 42.40 -8.65 25.15
N PRO A 134 42.48 -7.54 24.38
CA PRO A 134 41.31 -6.96 23.74
C PRO A 134 40.85 -7.84 22.56
N PHE A 135 39.55 -7.93 22.37
CA PHE A 135 38.95 -8.66 21.27
C PHE A 135 37.79 -7.89 20.63
N LYS A 136 37.49 -8.22 19.37
CA LYS A 136 36.27 -7.82 18.67
C LYS A 136 35.42 -9.05 18.39
N VAL A 137 34.11 -8.93 18.56
CA VAL A 137 33.17 -9.99 18.18
C VAL A 137 32.97 -9.96 16.67
N GLU A 138 33.34 -11.03 15.98
CA GLU A 138 33.17 -11.14 14.53
C GLU A 138 31.83 -11.79 14.17
N SER A 139 31.49 -12.89 14.86
CA SER A 139 30.21 -13.58 14.68
C SER A 139 29.74 -14.24 15.99
N LEU A 140 28.43 -14.43 16.10
CA LEU A 140 27.78 -15.07 17.23
C LEU A 140 26.72 -16.04 16.70
N SER A 141 26.75 -17.27 17.21
CA SER A 141 25.77 -18.34 16.94
C SER A 141 25.14 -18.80 18.26
N GLU A 142 24.23 -19.78 18.23
CA GLU A 142 23.61 -20.30 19.46
C GLU A 142 24.62 -20.98 20.41
N HIS A 143 25.69 -21.56 19.87
CA HIS A 143 26.65 -22.36 20.65
C HIS A 143 28.06 -21.78 20.68
N HIS A 144 28.42 -20.93 19.72
CA HIS A 144 29.78 -20.42 19.57
C HIS A 144 29.84 -18.91 19.36
N ILE A 145 30.88 -18.30 19.91
CA ILE A 145 31.28 -16.92 19.67
C ILE A 145 32.64 -16.90 18.99
N LEU A 146 32.73 -16.23 17.85
CA LEU A 146 33.98 -15.99 17.14
C LEU A 146 34.49 -14.61 17.52
N ILE A 147 35.68 -14.56 18.09
CA ILE A 147 36.36 -13.32 18.43
C ILE A 147 37.67 -13.17 17.64
N SER A 148 38.01 -11.94 17.31
CA SER A 148 39.31 -11.58 16.74
C SER A 148 40.11 -10.78 17.76
N THR A 149 41.34 -11.21 18.02
CA THR A 149 42.36 -10.40 18.70
C THR A 149 43.24 -9.71 17.64
N LEU A 150 44.27 -8.99 18.05
CA LEU A 150 45.19 -8.29 17.14
C LEU A 150 45.74 -9.23 16.05
N ASP A 151 46.17 -10.42 16.45
CA ASP A 151 46.94 -11.33 15.58
C ASP A 151 46.21 -12.63 15.21
N GLN A 152 45.20 -13.04 15.98
CA GLN A 152 44.56 -14.35 15.83
C GLN A 152 43.04 -14.27 15.98
N SER A 153 42.34 -15.28 15.47
CA SER A 153 40.90 -15.45 15.66
C SER A 153 40.63 -16.73 16.42
N TYR A 154 39.75 -16.65 17.42
CA TYR A 154 39.42 -17.76 18.30
C TYR A 154 37.92 -18.03 18.28
N LEU A 155 37.55 -19.30 18.10
CA LEU A 155 36.17 -19.75 18.19
C LEU A 155 35.97 -20.42 19.55
N PHE A 156 35.14 -19.80 20.40
CA PHE A 156 34.83 -20.30 21.72
C PHE A 156 33.42 -20.89 21.77
N PRO A 157 33.22 -22.02 22.45
CA PRO A 157 31.92 -22.39 23.00
C PRO A 157 31.42 -21.29 23.93
N ILE A 158 30.19 -20.82 23.74
CA ILE A 158 29.60 -19.69 24.49
C ILE A 158 29.58 -19.94 26.00
N ASN A 159 29.36 -21.19 26.41
CA ASN A 159 29.37 -21.62 27.81
C ASN A 159 30.76 -21.54 28.46
N LEU A 160 31.83 -21.52 27.67
CA LEU A 160 33.21 -21.45 28.13
C LEU A 160 33.87 -20.10 27.84
N PHE A 161 33.13 -19.12 27.31
CA PHE A 161 33.71 -17.84 26.93
C PHE A 161 33.96 -16.95 28.17
N PRO A 162 35.22 -16.57 28.47
CA PRO A 162 35.53 -15.82 29.69
C PRO A 162 35.50 -14.29 29.48
N GLY A 163 35.30 -13.83 28.24
CA GLY A 163 35.38 -12.41 27.90
C GLY A 163 34.18 -11.61 28.36
N TYR A 164 34.40 -10.32 28.64
CA TYR A 164 33.35 -9.36 28.96
C TYR A 164 33.34 -8.20 27.94
N PRO A 165 32.16 -7.66 27.59
CA PRO A 165 32.08 -6.52 26.67
C PRO A 165 32.61 -5.24 27.35
N THR A 166 33.40 -4.44 26.63
CA THR A 166 33.94 -3.16 27.13
C THR A 166 33.45 -1.97 26.32
N SER A 167 33.08 -2.17 25.05
CA SER A 167 32.52 -1.12 24.22
C SER A 167 31.59 -1.67 23.14
N CYS A 168 30.63 -0.86 22.72
CA CYS A 168 29.71 -1.15 21.62
C CYS A 168 29.68 0.04 20.65
N ILE A 169 29.80 -0.25 19.35
CA ILE A 169 29.70 0.75 18.29
C ILE A 169 28.22 0.97 18.00
N ILE A 170 27.72 2.15 18.40
CA ILE A 170 26.39 2.63 18.06
C ILE A 170 26.53 3.54 16.84
N HIS A 171 26.01 3.11 15.69
CA HIS A 171 25.84 4.00 14.55
C HIS A 171 24.68 4.94 14.84
N ILE A 172 24.99 6.19 15.17
CA ILE A 172 23.98 7.24 15.25
C ILE A 172 23.47 7.49 13.82
N PRO A 173 22.17 7.31 13.53
CA PRO A 173 21.64 7.56 12.19
C PRO A 173 21.94 9.01 11.76
N ALA A 174 22.29 9.19 10.49
CA ALA A 174 22.70 10.48 9.97
C ALA A 174 21.61 11.56 10.22
N PRO A 175 21.97 12.84 10.45
CA PRO A 175 21.01 13.91 10.76
C PRO A 175 19.85 14.03 9.76
N GLN A 176 20.05 13.62 8.50
CA GLN A 176 19.00 13.57 7.46
C GLN A 176 17.89 12.55 7.77
N GLN A 177 18.23 11.40 8.37
CA GLN A 177 17.23 10.40 8.79
C GLN A 177 16.41 10.89 10.00
N LEU A 178 17.01 11.72 10.86
CA LEU A 178 16.31 12.36 11.98
C LEU A 178 15.38 13.50 11.53
N LYS A 179 15.72 14.21 10.44
CA LYS A 179 14.84 15.22 9.82
C LYS A 179 13.62 14.57 9.16
N ALA A 180 13.81 13.45 8.44
CA ALA A 180 12.73 12.69 7.81
C ALA A 180 11.70 12.15 8.82
N ALA A 181 12.11 11.87 10.06
CA ALA A 181 11.22 11.43 11.13
C ALA A 181 10.37 12.57 11.76
N ARG A 182 10.69 13.84 11.47
CA ARG A 182 9.94 15.02 11.95
C ARG A 182 9.12 15.71 10.87
N SER A 183 9.36 15.39 9.60
CA SER A 183 8.59 15.91 8.48
C SER A 183 7.44 14.97 8.15
N LEU A 184 6.28 15.51 7.78
CA LEU A 184 5.20 14.72 7.20
C LEU A 184 5.72 13.99 5.96
N SER A 185 5.45 12.70 5.91
CA SER A 185 5.69 11.89 4.72
C SER A 185 4.73 12.27 3.59
N VAL A 186 5.12 12.02 2.34
CA VAL A 186 4.25 12.14 1.16
C VAL A 186 2.91 11.42 1.37
N ASN A 187 2.92 10.27 2.03
CA ASN A 187 1.70 9.50 2.29
C ASN A 187 0.75 10.22 3.26
N GLU A 188 1.29 10.82 4.33
CA GLU A 188 0.48 11.62 5.27
C GLU A 188 -0.08 12.87 4.60
N LEU A 189 0.75 13.58 3.82
CA LEU A 189 0.31 14.72 3.00
C LEU A 189 -0.80 14.30 2.03
N ARG A 190 -0.68 13.14 1.38
CA ARG A 190 -1.70 12.61 0.47
C ARG A 190 -3.01 12.31 1.19
N ILE A 191 -2.96 11.71 2.39
CA ILE A 191 -4.16 11.45 3.20
C ILE A 191 -4.84 12.77 3.55
N ARG A 192 -4.08 13.76 4.03
CA ARG A 192 -4.63 15.09 4.38
C ARG A 192 -5.22 15.81 3.19
N ALA A 193 -4.56 15.77 2.03
CA ALA A 193 -5.08 16.34 0.79
C ALA A 193 -6.40 15.68 0.37
N LYS A 194 -6.48 14.34 0.43
CA LYS A 194 -7.72 13.61 0.15
C LYS A 194 -8.84 13.97 1.12
N THR A 195 -8.56 14.02 2.42
CA THR A 195 -9.54 14.39 3.44
C THR A 195 -10.04 15.82 3.22
N HIS A 196 -9.13 16.77 2.95
CA HIS A 196 -9.47 18.15 2.66
C HIS A 196 -10.39 18.26 1.45
N LEU A 197 -10.04 17.60 0.34
CA LEU A 197 -10.86 17.58 -0.87
C LEU A 197 -12.23 16.95 -0.62
N ALA A 198 -12.31 15.85 0.14
CA ALA A 198 -13.58 15.20 0.45
C ALA A 198 -14.53 16.08 1.29
N LEU A 199 -13.99 17.01 2.10
CA LEU A 199 -14.78 17.91 2.94
C LEU A 199 -15.22 19.19 2.20
N GLU A 200 -14.36 19.72 1.33
CA GLU A 200 -14.56 21.03 0.71
C GLU A 200 -15.14 20.96 -0.71
N VAL A 201 -15.01 19.83 -1.40
CA VAL A 201 -15.49 19.65 -2.77
C VAL A 201 -16.93 19.13 -2.75
N PRO A 202 -17.93 19.93 -3.20
CA PRO A 202 -19.31 19.47 -3.28
C PRO A 202 -19.49 18.40 -4.37
N ASP A 203 -20.57 17.62 -4.28
CA ASP A 203 -20.83 16.53 -5.23
C ASP A 203 -20.88 17.05 -6.69
N ASN A 204 -21.48 18.21 -6.96
CA ASN A 204 -21.64 18.80 -8.30
C ASN A 204 -20.40 19.58 -8.81
N PHE A 205 -19.24 19.43 -8.16
CA PHE A 205 -18.07 20.27 -8.42
C PHE A 205 -17.54 20.22 -9.85
N LEU A 206 -17.68 19.10 -10.56
CA LEU A 206 -17.10 18.94 -11.89
C LEU A 206 -17.61 19.95 -12.92
N GLU A 207 -18.86 20.40 -12.82
CA GLU A 207 -19.43 21.39 -13.74
C GLU A 207 -18.77 22.77 -13.59
N PHE A 208 -18.13 23.02 -12.44
CA PHE A 208 -17.54 24.30 -12.06
C PHE A 208 -16.03 24.23 -11.80
N ALA A 209 -15.40 23.06 -12.01
CA ALA A 209 -14.00 22.83 -11.69
C ALA A 209 -13.09 23.75 -12.52
N MET A 210 -12.71 24.87 -11.94
CA MET A 210 -11.85 25.87 -12.57
C MET A 210 -10.41 25.75 -12.02
N PRO A 211 -9.37 25.99 -12.84
CA PRO A 211 -7.98 26.00 -12.37
C PRO A 211 -7.76 26.91 -11.15
N LEU A 212 -8.51 28.01 -11.06
CA LEU A 212 -8.48 28.93 -9.92
C LEU A 212 -8.94 28.27 -8.60
N GLN A 213 -9.97 27.41 -8.65
CA GLN A 213 -10.48 26.73 -7.46
C GLN A 213 -9.50 25.65 -6.97
N LYS A 214 -8.85 24.93 -7.90
CA LYS A 214 -7.75 24.00 -7.57
C LYS A 214 -6.68 24.71 -6.75
N GLN A 215 -6.25 25.89 -7.21
CA GLN A 215 -5.24 26.68 -6.52
C GLN A 215 -5.73 27.19 -5.15
N GLN A 216 -6.96 27.71 -5.06
CA GLN A 216 -7.53 28.21 -3.81
C GLN A 216 -7.65 27.11 -2.73
N LEU A 217 -8.07 25.91 -3.11
CA LEU A 217 -8.14 24.76 -2.20
C LEU A 217 -6.75 24.31 -1.76
N LYS A 218 -5.77 24.30 -2.69
CA LYS A 218 -4.37 24.01 -2.36
C LYS A 218 -3.81 25.00 -1.34
N GLU A 219 -4.04 26.28 -1.55
CA GLU A 219 -3.59 27.35 -0.64
C GLU A 219 -4.28 27.25 0.73
N LYS A 220 -5.57 26.87 0.77
CA LYS A 220 -6.30 26.65 2.02
C LYS A 220 -5.70 25.49 2.82
N LEU A 221 -5.38 24.38 2.17
CA LEU A 221 -4.69 23.26 2.82
C LEU A 221 -3.28 23.66 3.28
N ALA A 222 -2.52 24.37 2.45
CA ALA A 222 -1.18 24.85 2.83
C ALA A 222 -1.22 25.73 4.09
N ARG A 223 -2.26 26.57 4.25
CA ARG A 223 -2.48 27.35 5.48
C ARG A 223 -2.83 26.47 6.69
N GLN A 224 -3.58 25.39 6.50
CA GLN A 224 -3.87 24.43 7.59
C GLN A 224 -2.62 23.67 8.04
N LEU A 225 -1.62 23.54 7.17
CA LEU A 225 -0.36 22.86 7.43
C LEU A 225 0.77 23.81 7.86
N SER A 226 0.51 25.10 8.11
CA SER A 226 1.55 26.12 8.33
C SER A 226 2.51 25.80 9.47
N ASP A 227 2.01 25.09 10.49
CA ASP A 227 2.75 24.77 11.71
C ASP A 227 3.46 23.42 11.63
N GLU A 228 3.32 22.72 10.50
CA GLU A 228 3.87 21.39 10.29
C GLU A 228 5.08 21.42 9.34
N ASN A 229 6.04 20.54 9.61
CA ASN A 229 7.24 20.44 8.80
C ASN A 229 6.98 19.47 7.63
N TYR A 230 7.15 19.92 6.39
CA TYR A 230 7.04 19.09 5.20
C TYR A 230 7.86 19.68 4.05
N GLU A 231 8.25 18.83 3.10
CA GLU A 231 8.91 19.27 1.88
C GLU A 231 7.87 19.77 0.87
N LEU A 232 8.12 20.93 0.25
CA LEU A 232 7.18 21.53 -0.72
C LEU A 232 6.94 20.63 -1.93
N LEU A 233 7.99 19.94 -2.40
CA LEU A 233 7.90 19.01 -3.52
C LEU A 233 6.97 17.83 -3.19
N ASP A 234 7.09 17.28 -1.97
CA ASP A 234 6.27 16.18 -1.49
C ASP A 234 4.81 16.60 -1.36
N PHE A 235 4.56 17.82 -0.89
CA PHE A 235 3.22 18.40 -0.84
C PHE A 235 2.62 18.57 -2.23
N ASP A 236 3.40 19.08 -3.20
CA ASP A 236 2.94 19.26 -4.57
C ASP A 236 2.57 17.92 -5.23
N ILE A 237 3.40 16.90 -5.08
CA ILE A 237 3.13 15.55 -5.59
C ILE A 237 1.86 14.99 -4.93
N ALA A 238 1.77 15.05 -3.60
CA ALA A 238 0.62 14.55 -2.86
C ALA A 238 -0.68 15.26 -3.24
N TRP A 239 -0.62 16.58 -3.46
CA TRP A 239 -1.75 17.40 -3.88
C TRP A 239 -2.24 17.02 -5.27
N GLU A 240 -1.36 16.95 -6.26
CA GLU A 240 -1.72 16.63 -7.64
C GLU A 240 -2.33 15.23 -7.76
N GLU A 241 -1.78 14.24 -7.05
CA GLU A 241 -2.34 12.89 -7.02
C GLU A 241 -3.72 12.84 -6.35
N ALA A 242 -3.89 13.51 -5.20
CA ALA A 242 -5.16 13.57 -4.50
C ALA A 242 -6.23 14.29 -5.34
N TRP A 243 -5.85 15.39 -5.99
CA TRP A 243 -6.71 16.16 -6.88
C TRP A 243 -7.20 15.32 -8.06
N LYS A 244 -6.28 14.69 -8.79
CA LYS A 244 -6.61 13.83 -9.93
C LYS A 244 -7.56 12.70 -9.53
N GLN A 245 -7.28 12.02 -8.41
CA GLN A 245 -8.13 10.95 -7.91
C GLN A 245 -9.52 11.45 -7.53
N GLN A 246 -9.64 12.66 -6.94
CA GLN A 246 -10.93 13.24 -6.61
C GLN A 246 -11.76 13.50 -7.87
N LEU A 247 -11.15 14.07 -8.91
CA LEU A 247 -11.84 14.30 -10.18
C LEU A 247 -12.27 13.00 -10.85
N GLU A 248 -11.41 11.98 -10.89
CA GLU A 248 -11.74 10.66 -11.43
C GLU A 248 -12.89 10.00 -10.67
N ASN A 249 -12.90 10.09 -9.34
CA ASN A 249 -13.97 9.55 -8.50
C ASN A 249 -15.30 10.26 -8.74
N LEU A 250 -15.29 11.59 -8.79
CA LEU A 250 -16.47 12.37 -9.12
C LEU A 250 -16.98 12.03 -10.52
N ALA A 251 -16.09 11.91 -11.52
CA ALA A 251 -16.48 11.63 -12.90
C ALA A 251 -17.15 10.25 -13.02
N LYS A 252 -16.67 9.26 -12.25
CA LYS A 252 -17.31 7.94 -12.16
C LYS A 252 -18.67 7.99 -11.47
N LYS A 253 -18.81 8.76 -10.38
CA LYS A 253 -20.04 8.82 -9.58
C LYS A 253 -21.17 9.55 -10.31
N GLN A 254 -20.88 10.73 -10.85
CA GLN A 254 -21.90 11.61 -11.43
C GLN A 254 -21.89 11.66 -12.95
N GLY A 255 -20.73 11.44 -13.58
CA GLY A 255 -20.48 11.75 -14.98
C GLY A 255 -19.88 13.14 -15.16
N PHE A 256 -19.69 13.57 -16.40
CA PHE A 256 -19.22 14.90 -16.76
C PHE A 256 -20.03 15.44 -17.93
N TYR A 257 -20.71 16.58 -17.73
CA TYR A 257 -21.69 17.14 -18.67
C TYR A 257 -22.73 16.11 -19.17
N GLY A 258 -23.18 15.22 -18.27
CA GLY A 258 -24.14 14.17 -18.60
C GLY A 258 -23.54 12.90 -19.22
N PHE A 259 -22.25 12.86 -19.54
CA PHE A 259 -21.58 11.66 -20.08
C PHE A 259 -20.89 10.85 -18.99
N ARG A 260 -20.90 9.53 -19.12
CA ARG A 260 -20.20 8.57 -18.25
C ARG A 260 -19.34 7.62 -19.08
N GLU A 261 -18.30 7.08 -18.45
CA GLU A 261 -17.51 6.01 -19.06
C GLU A 261 -18.42 4.81 -19.36
N GLY A 262 -18.34 4.29 -20.59
CA GLY A 262 -19.19 3.22 -21.10
C GLY A 262 -20.45 3.68 -21.82
N ASP A 263 -20.84 4.97 -21.73
CA ASP A 263 -22.01 5.48 -22.43
C ASP A 263 -21.91 5.25 -23.94
N GLY A 264 -23.02 4.83 -24.54
CA GLY A 264 -23.15 4.73 -25.99
C GLY A 264 -23.28 6.11 -26.59
N ILE A 265 -22.55 6.34 -27.69
CA ILE A 265 -22.50 7.63 -28.36
C ILE A 265 -22.82 7.45 -29.83
N LEU A 266 -23.54 8.42 -30.38
CA LEU A 266 -23.89 8.49 -31.79
C LEU A 266 -23.39 9.80 -32.38
N GLN A 267 -22.71 9.73 -33.51
CA GLN A 267 -22.52 10.87 -34.40
C GLN A 267 -23.53 10.79 -35.54
N HIS A 268 -24.35 11.82 -35.69
CA HIS A 268 -25.28 11.94 -36.81
C HIS A 268 -25.06 13.26 -37.56
N ARG A 269 -24.33 13.20 -38.68
CA ARG A 269 -24.07 14.36 -39.53
C ARG A 269 -23.91 13.97 -41.00
N GLU A 270 -24.54 14.74 -41.89
CA GLU A 270 -24.35 14.64 -43.36
C GLU A 270 -24.56 13.22 -43.93
N GLY A 271 -25.46 12.44 -43.33
CA GLY A 271 -25.77 11.07 -43.77
C GLY A 271 -24.78 10.00 -43.28
N VAL A 272 -23.74 10.38 -42.54
CA VAL A 272 -22.81 9.45 -41.90
C VAL A 272 -23.27 9.21 -40.45
N GLN A 273 -23.58 7.95 -40.15
CA GLN A 273 -23.91 7.50 -38.81
C GLN A 273 -22.74 6.71 -38.24
N ARG A 274 -22.14 7.20 -37.14
CA ARG A 274 -21.11 6.47 -36.39
C ARG A 274 -21.59 6.19 -34.99
N ILE A 275 -21.36 4.98 -34.52
CA ILE A 275 -21.65 4.56 -33.16
C ILE A 275 -20.31 4.30 -32.46
N GLY A 276 -20.19 4.76 -31.22
CA GLY A 276 -19.03 4.55 -30.38
C GLY A 276 -19.41 4.47 -28.91
N LYS A 277 -18.40 4.44 -28.05
CA LYS A 277 -18.55 4.47 -26.60
C LYS A 277 -17.57 5.43 -25.98
N VAL A 278 -17.97 6.09 -24.90
CA VAL A 278 -17.04 6.87 -24.07
C VAL A 278 -16.09 5.89 -23.39
N GLN A 279 -14.81 5.91 -23.75
CA GLN A 279 -13.81 5.06 -23.14
C GLN A 279 -13.29 5.65 -21.83
N ARG A 280 -13.02 6.96 -21.82
CA ARG A 280 -12.43 7.64 -20.67
C ARG A 280 -12.88 9.09 -20.61
N LEU A 281 -13.01 9.60 -19.38
CA LEU A 281 -13.25 11.03 -19.10
C LEU A 281 -12.05 11.63 -18.35
N ASN A 282 -11.34 12.58 -18.99
CA ASN A 282 -10.24 13.31 -18.35
C ASN A 282 -10.55 14.80 -18.24
N VAL A 283 -11.15 15.20 -17.12
CA VAL A 283 -11.67 16.56 -16.89
C VAL A 283 -10.61 17.66 -16.96
N GLU A 284 -9.34 17.34 -16.68
CA GLU A 284 -8.25 18.33 -16.74
C GLU A 284 -7.74 18.61 -18.16
N GLU A 285 -8.05 17.75 -19.13
CA GLU A 285 -7.64 17.94 -20.51
C GLU A 285 -8.58 18.87 -21.27
N PRO A 286 -8.07 19.66 -22.23
CA PRO A 286 -8.91 20.52 -23.08
C PRO A 286 -9.92 19.73 -23.92
N ARG A 287 -9.63 18.45 -24.17
CA ARG A 287 -10.50 17.48 -24.86
C ARG A 287 -10.81 16.30 -23.93
N PRO A 288 -11.72 16.49 -22.96
CA PRO A 288 -11.91 15.55 -21.86
C PRO A 288 -12.63 14.26 -22.25
N PHE A 289 -13.30 14.22 -23.41
CA PHE A 289 -14.12 13.07 -23.83
C PHE A 289 -13.35 12.19 -24.79
N GLN A 290 -12.84 11.06 -24.32
CA GLN A 290 -12.19 10.07 -25.17
C GLN A 290 -13.21 9.02 -25.63
N ILE A 291 -13.48 8.96 -26.94
CA ILE A 291 -14.48 8.09 -27.54
C ILE A 291 -13.80 7.04 -28.41
N LEU A 292 -14.14 5.77 -28.16
CA LEU A 292 -13.80 4.64 -29.01
C LEU A 292 -14.95 4.36 -29.97
N TRP A 293 -14.73 4.59 -31.25
CA TRP A 293 -15.69 4.30 -32.30
C TRP A 293 -15.70 2.80 -32.64
N ASN A 294 -16.83 2.29 -33.12
CA ASN A 294 -16.95 0.88 -33.54
C ASN A 294 -16.01 0.52 -34.71
N SER A 295 -15.48 1.52 -35.43
CA SER A 295 -14.41 1.34 -36.42
C SER A 295 -13.05 0.97 -35.81
N GLY A 296 -12.90 1.07 -34.49
CA GLY A 296 -11.64 0.93 -33.77
C GLY A 296 -10.88 2.25 -33.60
N GLU A 297 -11.37 3.36 -34.15
CA GLU A 297 -10.76 4.68 -34.02
C GLU A 297 -10.97 5.25 -32.60
N LEU A 298 -9.89 5.76 -32.00
CA LEU A 298 -9.93 6.42 -30.70
C LEU A 298 -9.67 7.92 -30.87
N GLN A 299 -10.63 8.76 -30.47
CA GLN A 299 -10.52 10.20 -30.63
C GLN A 299 -11.00 10.95 -29.39
N SER A 300 -10.28 12.00 -29.02
CA SER A 300 -10.65 12.89 -27.91
C SER A 300 -11.38 14.13 -28.43
N TYR A 301 -12.41 14.56 -27.72
CA TYR A 301 -13.24 15.71 -28.05
C TYR A 301 -13.42 16.65 -26.87
N SER A 302 -13.63 17.92 -27.17
CA SER A 302 -14.16 18.93 -26.27
C SER A 302 -15.69 18.96 -26.31
N LEU A 303 -16.32 19.53 -25.29
CA LEU A 303 -17.79 19.67 -25.26
C LEU A 303 -18.32 20.46 -26.48
N ARG A 304 -17.56 21.47 -26.95
CA ARG A 304 -17.92 22.26 -28.13
C ARG A 304 -17.87 21.42 -29.41
N GLU A 305 -16.86 20.58 -29.54
CA GLU A 305 -16.72 19.66 -30.67
C GLU A 305 -17.84 18.61 -30.68
N LEU A 306 -18.18 18.03 -29.52
CA LEU A 306 -19.32 17.10 -29.42
C LEU A 306 -20.62 17.74 -29.95
N LYS A 307 -20.95 18.94 -29.46
CA LYS A 307 -22.14 19.68 -29.90
C LYS A 307 -22.07 20.06 -31.39
N GLY A 308 -20.91 20.55 -31.85
CA GLY A 308 -20.72 20.98 -33.25
C GLY A 308 -20.68 19.84 -34.26
N LEU A 309 -20.33 18.62 -33.82
CA LEU A 309 -20.30 17.42 -34.66
C LEU A 309 -21.62 16.62 -34.62
N GLY A 310 -22.63 17.08 -33.87
CA GLY A 310 -23.88 16.34 -33.70
C GLY A 310 -23.65 15.00 -33.00
N ILE A 311 -22.74 14.98 -32.03
CA ILE A 311 -22.44 13.80 -31.23
C ILE A 311 -23.39 13.80 -30.02
N ALA A 312 -24.36 12.90 -30.02
CA ALA A 312 -25.38 12.76 -29.00
C ALA A 312 -25.20 11.46 -28.20
N ARG A 313 -25.61 11.50 -26.93
CA ARG A 313 -25.65 10.30 -26.10
C ARG A 313 -26.80 9.39 -26.55
N ILE A 314 -26.54 8.08 -26.54
CA ILE A 314 -27.57 7.06 -26.69
C ILE A 314 -28.08 6.73 -25.28
N GLU A 315 -29.37 6.92 -25.05
CA GLU A 315 -30.00 6.62 -23.76
C GLU A 315 -29.98 5.11 -23.48
N PRO A 316 -30.09 4.69 -22.21
CA PRO A 316 -30.27 3.29 -21.86
C PRO A 316 -31.49 2.67 -22.55
N ILE A 317 -31.45 1.35 -22.76
CA ILE A 317 -32.58 0.60 -23.33
C ILE A 317 -33.78 0.69 -22.37
N VAL A 318 -34.91 1.15 -22.89
CA VAL A 318 -36.18 1.24 -22.17
C VAL A 318 -37.02 0.00 -22.52
N LYS A 319 -37.40 -0.78 -21.50
CA LYS A 319 -38.33 -1.91 -21.66
C LYS A 319 -39.76 -1.43 -21.44
N LEU A 320 -40.59 -1.53 -22.48
CA LEU A 320 -42.03 -1.24 -22.39
C LEU A 320 -42.81 -2.44 -21.87
N SER A 321 -42.39 -3.64 -22.23
CA SER A 321 -42.93 -4.90 -21.74
C SER A 321 -41.84 -5.99 -21.76
N PRO A 322 -42.10 -7.21 -21.26
CA PRO A 322 -41.11 -8.30 -21.35
C PRO A 322 -40.67 -8.63 -22.78
N ASN A 323 -41.49 -8.28 -23.77
CA ASN A 323 -41.29 -8.60 -25.19
C ASN A 323 -41.03 -7.36 -26.04
N VAL A 324 -41.05 -6.14 -25.49
CA VAL A 324 -40.85 -4.91 -26.29
C VAL A 324 -39.90 -3.98 -25.57
N ALA A 325 -38.82 -3.61 -26.27
CA ALA A 325 -37.84 -2.65 -25.79
C ALA A 325 -37.48 -1.66 -26.89
N TYR A 326 -37.02 -0.47 -26.52
CA TYR A 326 -36.51 0.51 -27.48
C TYR A 326 -35.34 1.29 -26.91
N GLN A 327 -34.60 1.96 -27.79
CA GLN A 327 -33.50 2.84 -27.45
C GLN A 327 -33.54 4.07 -28.35
N ILE A 328 -33.28 5.23 -27.75
CA ILE A 328 -33.26 6.53 -28.42
C ILE A 328 -31.98 7.28 -28.09
N SER A 329 -31.60 8.22 -28.95
CA SER A 329 -30.60 9.22 -28.59
C SER A 329 -31.24 10.42 -27.87
N GLU A 330 -30.43 11.15 -27.12
CA GLU A 330 -30.82 12.37 -26.40
C GLU A 330 -31.45 13.43 -27.31
N ASP A 331 -30.94 13.57 -28.53
CA ASP A 331 -31.44 14.50 -29.56
C ASP A 331 -32.63 13.93 -30.37
N GLY A 332 -33.02 12.68 -30.12
CA GLY A 332 -34.10 11.98 -30.81
C GLY A 332 -33.82 11.64 -32.28
N SER A 333 -32.59 11.86 -32.78
CA SER A 333 -32.20 11.53 -34.16
C SER A 333 -32.10 10.02 -34.40
N TYR A 334 -31.81 9.26 -33.35
CA TYR A 334 -31.73 7.81 -33.38
C TYR A 334 -32.89 7.17 -32.63
N PHE A 335 -33.42 6.11 -33.25
CA PHE A 335 -34.47 5.28 -32.70
C PHE A 335 -34.27 3.86 -33.23
N THR A 336 -34.21 2.91 -32.32
CA THR A 336 -34.26 1.48 -32.61
C THR A 336 -35.20 0.82 -31.62
N ALA A 337 -35.87 -0.24 -32.04
CA ALA A 337 -36.77 -0.99 -31.19
C ALA A 337 -36.65 -2.48 -31.47
N TRP A 338 -36.88 -3.28 -30.43
CA TRP A 338 -36.77 -4.73 -30.47
C TRP A 338 -38.05 -5.37 -29.94
N ILE A 339 -38.46 -6.42 -30.63
CA ILE A 339 -39.67 -7.18 -30.32
C ILE A 339 -39.26 -8.64 -30.15
N GLY A 340 -39.36 -9.10 -28.91
CA GLY A 340 -38.89 -10.37 -28.43
C GLY A 340 -39.98 -11.45 -28.39
N PHE A 341 -39.58 -12.68 -28.68
CA PHE A 341 -40.43 -13.86 -28.68
C PHE A 341 -39.70 -15.05 -28.05
N ARG A 342 -40.45 -15.84 -27.29
CA ARG A 342 -39.93 -17.08 -26.69
C ARG A 342 -39.60 -18.16 -27.72
N THR A 343 -40.36 -18.24 -28.82
CA THR A 343 -40.19 -19.27 -29.86
C THR A 343 -40.18 -18.69 -31.28
N LYS A 344 -39.51 -19.38 -32.22
CA LYS A 344 -39.54 -19.01 -33.65
C LYS A 344 -40.94 -19.07 -34.25
N ALA A 345 -41.78 -19.98 -33.73
CA ALA A 345 -43.15 -20.15 -34.21
C ALA A 345 -44.01 -18.92 -33.89
N LEU A 346 -43.95 -18.43 -32.64
CA LEU A 346 -44.62 -17.19 -32.22
C LEU A 346 -44.10 -15.99 -33.01
N ALA A 347 -42.78 -15.86 -33.15
CA ALA A 347 -42.18 -14.78 -33.93
C ALA A 347 -42.72 -14.73 -35.37
N LYS A 348 -42.81 -15.89 -36.04
CA LYS A 348 -43.36 -15.97 -37.41
C LYS A 348 -44.85 -15.67 -37.48
N ALA A 349 -45.63 -16.12 -36.50
CA ALA A 349 -47.08 -15.88 -36.46
C ALA A 349 -47.39 -14.38 -36.28
N TRP A 350 -46.65 -13.72 -35.38
CA TRP A 350 -46.83 -12.30 -35.07
C TRP A 350 -46.15 -11.34 -36.06
N LEU A 351 -45.33 -11.85 -37.00
CA LEU A 351 -44.59 -11.02 -37.94
C LEU A 351 -45.49 -10.02 -38.67
N ILE A 352 -46.56 -10.50 -39.32
CA ILE A 352 -47.46 -9.66 -40.12
C ILE A 352 -48.29 -8.70 -39.24
N PRO A 353 -48.93 -9.15 -38.14
CA PRO A 353 -49.63 -8.25 -37.21
C PRO A 353 -48.74 -7.12 -36.68
N VAL A 354 -47.53 -7.44 -36.26
CA VAL A 354 -46.58 -6.47 -35.70
C VAL A 354 -46.06 -5.53 -36.77
N GLN A 355 -45.68 -6.03 -37.96
CA GLN A 355 -45.24 -5.19 -39.08
C GLN A 355 -46.29 -4.13 -39.47
N LYS A 356 -47.58 -4.47 -39.40
CA LYS A 356 -48.66 -3.51 -39.66
C LYS A 356 -48.65 -2.33 -38.67
N LEU A 357 -48.20 -2.54 -37.43
CA LEU A 357 -48.15 -1.50 -36.41
C LEU A 357 -46.86 -0.68 -36.50
N VAL A 358 -45.70 -1.33 -36.52
CA VAL A 358 -44.41 -0.64 -36.32
C VAL A 358 -43.62 -0.39 -37.61
N GLY A 359 -43.92 -1.09 -38.71
CA GLY A 359 -43.19 -0.99 -39.98
C GLY A 359 -42.35 -2.24 -40.29
N ASN A 360 -41.31 -2.09 -41.10
CA ASN A 360 -40.48 -3.23 -41.50
C ASN A 360 -39.62 -3.71 -40.33
N LEU A 361 -39.59 -5.03 -40.17
CA LEU A 361 -38.78 -5.73 -39.18
C LEU A 361 -37.57 -6.37 -39.88
N SER A 362 -36.48 -6.48 -39.14
CA SER A 362 -35.26 -7.19 -39.54
C SER A 362 -35.51 -8.68 -39.76
N ASN A 363 -34.47 -9.40 -40.14
CA ASN A 363 -34.45 -10.85 -39.98
C ASN A 363 -34.54 -11.24 -38.50
N LEU A 364 -35.07 -12.44 -38.23
CA LEU A 364 -35.19 -12.97 -36.88
C LEU A 364 -33.80 -13.28 -36.33
N ILE A 365 -33.45 -12.66 -35.21
CA ILE A 365 -32.18 -12.82 -34.53
C ILE A 365 -32.35 -13.87 -33.43
N ASP A 366 -31.42 -14.83 -33.34
CA ASP A 366 -31.37 -15.82 -32.24
C ASP A 366 -30.43 -15.30 -31.16
N CYS A 367 -31.00 -14.80 -30.06
CA CYS A 367 -30.29 -14.10 -29.00
C CYS A 367 -29.72 -15.06 -27.95
N GLN A 368 -28.97 -16.08 -28.39
CA GLN A 368 -28.33 -17.05 -27.49
C GLN A 368 -27.18 -16.44 -26.65
N ILE A 369 -26.66 -15.28 -27.08
CA ILE A 369 -25.59 -14.53 -26.41
C ILE A 369 -26.20 -13.34 -25.68
N SER A 370 -25.94 -13.20 -24.38
CA SER A 370 -26.52 -12.17 -23.49
C SER A 370 -26.33 -10.73 -23.96
N GLN A 371 -25.29 -10.45 -24.77
CA GLN A 371 -25.03 -9.11 -25.32
C GLN A 371 -26.05 -8.66 -26.38
N LEU A 372 -26.92 -9.57 -26.85
CA LEU A 372 -27.96 -9.33 -27.85
C LEU A 372 -29.39 -9.49 -27.28
N GLN A 373 -29.56 -9.67 -25.98
CA GLN A 373 -30.88 -9.83 -25.35
C GLN A 373 -31.41 -8.47 -24.86
N HIS A 374 -31.97 -7.68 -25.77
CA HIS A 374 -32.51 -6.36 -25.44
C HIS A 374 -33.80 -6.48 -24.63
N THR A 375 -34.66 -7.44 -24.99
CA THR A 375 -35.92 -7.75 -24.31
C THR A 375 -35.72 -8.82 -23.22
N GLY A 376 -34.77 -9.74 -23.42
CA GLY A 376 -34.59 -10.95 -22.60
C GLY A 376 -35.21 -12.19 -23.22
N ALA A 377 -35.86 -12.05 -24.39
CA ALA A 377 -36.42 -13.16 -25.13
C ALA A 377 -35.35 -13.91 -25.96
N LYS A 378 -35.67 -15.15 -26.35
CA LYS A 378 -34.74 -15.98 -27.14
C LYS A 378 -34.61 -15.50 -28.58
N TYR A 379 -35.69 -14.97 -29.16
CA TYR A 379 -35.69 -14.50 -30.53
C TYR A 379 -36.15 -13.05 -30.59
N GLU A 380 -35.50 -12.23 -31.40
CA GLU A 380 -35.84 -10.80 -31.52
C GLU A 380 -35.93 -10.37 -32.98
N TYR A 381 -36.88 -9.48 -33.26
CA TYR A 381 -36.91 -8.63 -34.44
C TYR A 381 -36.50 -7.21 -34.06
N ALA A 382 -35.61 -6.59 -34.84
CA ALA A 382 -35.36 -5.15 -34.77
C ALA A 382 -36.27 -4.40 -35.75
N VAL A 383 -36.74 -3.21 -35.39
CA VAL A 383 -37.51 -2.33 -36.28
C VAL A 383 -36.54 -1.52 -37.14
N GLU A 384 -36.34 -1.92 -38.40
CA GLU A 384 -35.39 -1.28 -39.31
C GLU A 384 -35.96 -0.02 -39.98
N CYS A 385 -37.21 -0.10 -40.46
CA CYS A 385 -37.89 1.03 -41.10
C CYS A 385 -39.21 1.31 -40.40
N PRO A 386 -39.22 2.23 -39.41
CA PRO A 386 -40.44 2.61 -38.71
C PRO A 386 -41.49 3.14 -39.67
N ARG A 387 -42.74 2.66 -39.55
CA ARG A 387 -43.87 3.12 -40.38
C ARG A 387 -44.16 4.61 -40.18
N HIS A 388 -43.95 5.11 -38.98
CA HIS A 388 -44.27 6.49 -38.60
C HIS A 388 -43.03 7.39 -38.66
N LYS A 389 -43.21 8.63 -39.16
CA LYS A 389 -42.11 9.59 -39.30
C LYS A 389 -41.70 10.24 -37.98
N THR A 390 -42.64 10.55 -37.11
CA THR A 390 -42.38 11.26 -35.85
C THR A 390 -42.11 10.30 -34.69
N LEU A 391 -41.20 10.67 -33.79
CA LEU A 391 -40.83 9.85 -32.63
C LEU A 391 -42.05 9.50 -31.76
N ASN A 392 -42.91 10.47 -31.44
CA ASN A 392 -44.11 10.25 -30.62
C ASN A 392 -45.02 9.17 -31.20
N LYS A 393 -45.27 9.18 -32.52
CA LYS A 393 -46.10 8.17 -33.17
C LYS A 393 -45.43 6.79 -33.23
N ARG A 394 -44.10 6.75 -33.31
CA ARG A 394 -43.34 5.49 -33.20
C ARG A 394 -43.51 4.89 -31.80
N LEU A 395 -43.41 5.70 -30.76
CA LEU A 395 -43.59 5.28 -29.37
C LEU A 395 -45.04 4.85 -29.08
N GLU A 396 -46.05 5.57 -29.59
CA GLU A 396 -47.45 5.16 -29.51
C GLU A 396 -47.71 3.80 -30.18
N ALA A 397 -47.11 3.56 -31.35
CA ALA A 397 -47.22 2.28 -32.04
C ALA A 397 -46.55 1.15 -31.27
N LEU A 398 -45.37 1.41 -30.68
CA LEU A 398 -44.70 0.43 -29.81
C LEU A 398 -45.50 0.14 -28.53
N ALA A 399 -46.12 1.15 -27.92
CA ALA A 399 -46.96 0.97 -26.74
C ALA A 399 -48.14 0.03 -27.06
N LYS A 400 -48.78 0.20 -28.23
CA LYS A 400 -49.82 -0.72 -28.69
C LYS A 400 -49.31 -2.15 -28.89
N VAL A 401 -48.09 -2.33 -29.39
CA VAL A 401 -47.48 -3.67 -29.50
C VAL A 401 -47.19 -4.25 -28.12
N ALA A 402 -46.74 -3.42 -27.18
CA ALA A 402 -46.44 -3.84 -25.81
C ALA A 402 -47.70 -4.30 -25.04
N GLU A 403 -48.88 -3.79 -25.40
CA GLU A 403 -50.19 -4.23 -24.88
C GLU A 403 -50.66 -5.56 -25.48
N LEU A 404 -50.08 -6.03 -26.58
CA LEU A 404 -50.41 -7.34 -27.16
C LEU A 404 -49.82 -8.47 -26.32
N ASN A 405 -50.57 -9.57 -26.18
CA ASN A 405 -50.06 -10.77 -25.56
C ASN A 405 -49.24 -11.60 -26.56
N LEU A 406 -47.97 -11.24 -26.72
CA LEU A 406 -47.04 -11.88 -27.66
C LEU A 406 -46.59 -13.29 -27.25
N GLU A 407 -47.03 -13.80 -26.09
CA GLU A 407 -46.79 -15.17 -25.65
C GLU A 407 -47.83 -16.17 -26.17
N ASP A 408 -48.99 -15.68 -26.61
CA ASP A 408 -50.07 -16.47 -27.21
C ASP A 408 -50.09 -16.31 -28.73
N MET A 409 -50.84 -17.17 -29.43
CA MET A 409 -51.04 -17.02 -30.88
C MET A 409 -51.93 -15.79 -31.17
N PRO A 410 -51.67 -15.04 -32.26
CA PRO A 410 -52.37 -13.82 -32.62
C PRO A 410 -53.85 -14.00 -32.99
#